data_AF-A0A0G1TJQ7-F1
#
_entry.id   AF-A0A0G1TJQ7-F1
#
_cell.length_a   1.000
_cell.length_b   1.000
_cell.length_c   1.000
_cell.angle_alpha   90.00
_cell.angle_beta   90.00
_cell.angle_gamma   90.00
#
_symmetry.space_group_name_H-M   'P 1'
#
loop_
_entity.id
_entity.type
_entity.pdbx_description
1 polymer ?
#
loop_
_entity_poly.entity_id
_entity_poly.type
_entity_poly.pdbx_seq_one_letter_code
_entity_poly.pdbx_strand_id
1 'polypeptide(L)'
;MKSTVAKQAETKAVWVMSICEMPTSEGYSYPVFQWSYVTTLLGLCGGELLAWLSAGGVLVFKDRRGNEPHICKTVECALSIISQYGWVEPPHIREVFQDLKEMQPKFIPENLKNTEEILQQLRERWGRLICTN
;
A
#
# COMPACT_ATOMS: atom_id res chain seq x y z
N MET A 1 -37.13 12.88 -33.08
CA MET A 1 -35.66 12.66 -33.09
C MET A 1 -35.26 12.12 -31.73
N LYS A 2 -34.69 10.91 -31.66
CA LYS A 2 -34.28 10.28 -30.39
C LYS A 2 -32.98 10.94 -29.94
N SER A 3 -33.00 11.57 -28.77
CA SER A 3 -31.80 12.11 -28.12
C SER A 3 -30.91 10.96 -27.71
N THR A 4 -29.73 10.87 -28.31
CA THR A 4 -28.69 9.91 -27.97
C THR A 4 -28.11 10.35 -26.63
N VAL A 5 -28.55 9.71 -25.54
CA VAL A 5 -27.93 9.85 -24.23
C VAL A 5 -26.50 9.32 -24.37
N ALA A 6 -25.52 10.22 -24.38
CA ALA A 6 -24.13 9.87 -24.20
C ALA A 6 -24.03 9.12 -22.87
N LYS A 7 -23.64 7.84 -22.90
CA LYS A 7 -23.25 7.11 -21.70
C LYS A 7 -22.13 7.92 -21.04
N GLN A 8 -22.45 8.66 -19.98
CA GLN A 8 -21.43 9.18 -19.08
C GLN A 8 -20.65 7.96 -18.58
N ALA A 9 -19.38 7.86 -18.95
CA ALA A 9 -18.48 6.90 -18.32
C ALA A 9 -18.44 7.27 -16.83
N GLU A 10 -19.04 6.43 -15.98
CA GLU A 10 -19.01 6.62 -14.54
C GLU A 10 -17.54 6.60 -14.10
N THR A 11 -17.06 7.73 -13.56
CA THR A 11 -15.74 7.81 -12.93
C THR A 11 -15.75 6.89 -11.71
N LYS A 12 -15.05 5.77 -11.78
CA LYS A 12 -14.85 4.87 -10.63
C LYS A 12 -13.47 5.14 -10.06
N ALA A 13 -13.42 5.45 -8.77
CA ALA A 13 -12.17 5.52 -8.05
C ALA A 13 -11.84 4.12 -7.49
N VAL A 14 -10.61 3.65 -7.70
CA VAL A 14 -10.20 2.30 -7.36
C VAL A 14 -8.83 2.31 -6.69
N TRP A 15 -8.58 1.30 -5.87
CA TRP A 15 -7.25 1.00 -5.35
C TRP A 15 -6.47 0.21 -6.40
N VAL A 16 -5.28 0.69 -6.74
CA VAL A 16 -4.28 -0.05 -7.51
C VAL A 16 -3.20 -0.51 -6.55
N MET A 17 -2.89 -1.80 -6.58
CA MET A 17 -1.88 -2.41 -5.72
C MET A 17 -0.58 -2.63 -6.50
N SER A 18 0.55 -2.42 -5.85
CA SER A 18 1.89 -2.68 -6.40
C SER A 18 2.87 -3.02 -5.28
N ILE A 19 4.01 -3.61 -5.64
CA ILE A 19 5.19 -3.68 -4.76
C ILE A 19 6.22 -2.72 -5.32
N CYS A 20 6.70 -1.80 -4.49
CA CYS A 20 7.84 -0.96 -4.83
C CYS A 20 9.03 -1.31 -3.94
N GLU A 21 10.24 -1.15 -4.48
CA GLU A 21 11.48 -1.35 -3.73
C GLU A 21 11.93 -0.02 -3.15
N MET A 22 12.16 0.01 -1.84
CA MET A 22 12.66 1.19 -1.17
C MET A 22 14.10 0.95 -0.68
N PRO A 23 15.07 1.80 -1.06
CA PRO A 23 16.44 1.68 -0.58
C PRO A 23 16.53 2.09 0.90
N THR A 24 17.44 1.44 1.64
CA THR A 24 17.84 1.84 2.99
C THR A 24 19.20 2.50 3.01
N SER A 25 19.50 3.19 4.11
CA SER A 25 20.84 3.72 4.40
C SER A 25 21.91 2.64 4.53
N GLU A 26 21.51 1.41 4.85
CA GLU A 26 22.44 0.28 5.01
C GLU A 26 22.82 -0.39 3.68
N GLY A 27 22.30 0.08 2.54
CA GLY A 27 22.72 -0.37 1.21
C GLY A 27 21.95 -1.56 0.65
N TYR A 28 20.81 -1.94 1.26
CA TYR A 28 19.87 -2.91 0.67
C TYR A 28 18.54 -2.23 0.33
N SER A 29 17.71 -2.90 -0.47
CA SER A 29 16.34 -2.48 -0.77
C SER A 29 15.35 -3.45 -0.16
N TYR A 30 14.20 -2.94 0.29
CA TYR A 30 13.13 -3.78 0.82
C TYR A 30 11.81 -3.53 0.06
N PRO A 31 10.98 -4.58 -0.10
CA PRO A 31 9.66 -4.46 -0.66
C PRO A 31 8.75 -3.63 0.25
N VAL A 32 7.94 -2.79 -0.38
CA VAL A 32 6.87 -2.02 0.23
C VAL A 32 5.60 -2.36 -0.54
N PHE A 33 4.59 -2.86 0.17
CA PHE A 33 3.26 -3.00 -0.43
C PHE A 33 2.65 -1.61 -0.56
N GLN A 34 2.24 -1.23 -1.75
CA GLN A 34 1.69 0.08 -2.04
C GLN A 34 0.27 -0.04 -2.58
N TRP A 35 -0.65 0.68 -1.95
CA TRP A 35 -1.96 0.98 -2.50
C TRP A 35 -1.98 2.44 -2.99
N SER A 36 -2.34 2.65 -4.24
CA SER A 36 -2.57 3.99 -4.80
C SER A 36 -4.05 4.16 -5.14
N TYR A 37 -4.69 5.20 -4.61
CA TYR A 37 -6.09 5.49 -4.92
C TYR A 37 -6.17 6.36 -6.17
N VAL A 38 -6.70 5.80 -7.26
CA VAL A 38 -6.72 6.47 -8.57
C VAL A 38 -8.13 6.58 -9.13
N THR A 39 -8.37 7.65 -9.89
CA THR A 39 -9.60 7.79 -10.68
C THR A 39 -9.38 7.24 -12.10
N THR A 40 -10.28 6.37 -12.58
CA THR A 40 -10.12 5.66 -13.86
C THR A 40 -10.11 6.55 -15.11
N LEU A 41 -10.59 7.79 -15.02
CA LEU A 41 -10.78 8.69 -16.17
C LEU A 41 -9.64 9.71 -16.36
N LEU A 42 -8.89 10.02 -15.31
CA LEU A 42 -7.85 11.06 -15.36
C LEU A 42 -6.46 10.56 -14.94
N GLY A 43 -6.36 9.31 -14.45
CA GLY A 43 -5.10 8.79 -13.88
C GLY A 43 -4.61 9.60 -12.66
N LEU A 44 -5.47 10.47 -12.11
CA LEU A 44 -5.13 11.27 -10.95
C LEU A 44 -5.11 10.37 -9.72
N CYS A 45 -3.94 10.32 -9.09
CA CYS A 45 -3.74 9.67 -7.80
C CYS A 45 -4.12 10.64 -6.69
N GLY A 46 -5.08 10.24 -5.84
CA GLY A 46 -5.51 11.02 -4.68
C GLY A 46 -4.57 10.89 -3.48
N GLY A 47 -3.88 9.76 -3.37
CA GLY A 47 -2.95 9.46 -2.29
C GLY A 47 -2.56 7.98 -2.28
N GLU A 48 -1.69 7.64 -1.33
CA GLU A 48 -1.06 6.34 -1.22
C GLU A 48 -1.11 5.82 0.22
N LEU A 49 -1.25 4.50 0.37
CA LEU A 49 -0.99 3.78 1.60
C LEU A 49 0.17 2.83 1.36
N LEU A 50 1.13 2.78 2.28
CA LEU A 50 2.34 1.97 2.17
C LEU A 50 2.46 1.04 3.38
N ALA A 51 2.80 -0.23 3.15
CA ALA A 51 3.17 -1.19 4.18
C ALA A 51 4.69 -1.20 4.37
N TRP A 52 5.17 -0.66 5.50
CA TRP A 52 6.59 -0.43 5.77
C TRP A 52 7.12 -1.34 6.87
N LEU A 53 7.94 -2.32 6.48
CA LEU A 53 8.58 -3.26 7.41
C LEU A 53 9.68 -2.60 8.23
N SER A 54 10.64 -1.93 7.59
CA SER A 54 11.84 -1.39 8.24
C SER A 54 11.54 -0.26 9.24
N ALA A 55 10.43 0.48 9.06
CA ALA A 55 9.96 1.49 10.00
C ALA A 55 9.19 0.91 11.22
N GLY A 56 9.42 -0.36 11.54
CA GLY A 56 8.80 -1.04 12.68
C GLY A 56 7.45 -1.71 12.37
N GLY A 57 7.22 -2.11 11.12
CA GLY A 57 5.99 -2.82 10.72
C GLY A 57 4.74 -1.96 10.88
N VAL A 58 4.67 -0.89 10.09
CA VAL A 58 3.64 0.15 10.13
C VAL A 58 2.98 0.37 8.77
N LEU A 59 1.81 0.99 8.78
CA LEU A 59 1.17 1.52 7.58
C LEU A 59 1.46 3.03 7.50
N VAL A 60 1.79 3.55 6.33
CA VAL A 60 2.06 4.97 6.13
C VAL A 60 1.13 5.52 5.06
N PHE A 61 0.31 6.49 5.43
CA PHE A 61 -0.57 7.19 4.52
C PHE A 61 0.08 8.49 4.03
N LYS A 62 0.09 8.70 2.72
CA LYS A 62 0.60 9.90 2.06
C LYS A 62 -0.51 10.51 1.22
N ASP A 63 -0.90 11.74 1.52
CA ASP A 63 -1.76 12.49 0.61
C ASP A 63 -0.94 13.12 -0.52
N ARG A 64 -1.61 13.46 -1.62
CA ARG A 64 -0.98 14.16 -2.76
C ARG A 64 -0.86 15.67 -2.56
N ARG A 65 -1.34 16.22 -1.46
CA ARG A 65 -1.31 17.65 -1.16
C ARG A 65 0.02 18.07 -0.51
N GLY A 66 0.91 17.11 -0.24
CA GLY A 66 2.23 17.36 0.31
C GLY A 66 2.23 17.56 1.82
N ASN A 67 1.17 17.11 2.50
CA ASN A 67 1.15 17.07 3.96
C ASN A 67 2.12 16.01 4.49
N GLU A 68 2.50 16.13 5.76
CA GLU A 68 3.34 15.13 6.41
C GLU A 68 2.68 13.74 6.35
N PRO A 69 3.43 12.67 6.05
CA PRO A 69 2.90 11.32 6.05
C PRO A 69 2.35 10.93 7.43
N HIS A 70 1.18 10.31 7.44
CA HIS A 70 0.59 9.78 8.68
C HIS A 70 1.07 8.35 8.91
N ILE A 71 1.68 8.09 10.07
CA ILE A 71 2.18 6.77 10.46
C ILE A 71 1.13 6.07 11.34
N CYS A 72 0.64 4.93 10.88
CA CYS A 72 -0.42 4.14 11.49
C CYS A 72 0.15 2.81 11.99
N LYS A 73 0.05 2.57 13.30
CA LYS A 73 0.50 1.30 13.93
C LYS A 73 -0.56 0.20 13.95
N THR A 74 -1.76 0.46 13.43
CA THR A 74 -2.90 -0.46 13.33
C THR A 74 -3.67 -0.23 12.02
N VAL A 75 -4.43 -1.23 11.58
CA VAL A 75 -5.33 -1.11 10.42
C VAL A 75 -6.41 -0.05 10.67
N GLU A 76 -6.98 -0.04 11.87
CA GLU A 76 -8.07 0.86 12.25
C GLU A 76 -7.64 2.33 12.20
N CYS A 77 -6.40 2.62 12.58
CA CYS A 77 -5.81 3.95 12.44
C CYS A 77 -5.74 4.37 10.96
N ALA A 78 -5.27 3.48 10.08
CA ALA A 78 -5.21 3.74 8.64
C ALA A 78 -6.61 3.94 8.02
N LEU A 79 -7.58 3.08 8.36
CA LEU A 79 -8.95 3.18 7.89
C LEU A 79 -9.65 4.46 8.38
N SER A 80 -9.36 4.89 9.61
CA SER A 80 -9.88 6.15 10.14
C SER A 80 -9.39 7.36 9.33
N ILE A 81 -8.16 7.33 8.81
CA ILE A 81 -7.64 8.42 7.96
C ILE A 81 -8.24 8.32 6.56
N ILE A 82 -8.21 7.14 5.95
CA ILE A 82 -8.74 6.89 4.60
C ILE A 82 -10.22 7.30 4.50
N SER A 83 -11.03 7.02 5.52
CA SER A 83 -12.44 7.41 5.56
C SER A 83 -12.69 8.91 5.61
N GLN A 84 -11.75 9.72 6.13
CA GLN A 84 -11.84 11.20 6.09
C GLN A 84 -11.78 11.73 4.64
N TYR A 85 -11.19 10.97 3.72
CA TYR A 85 -11.14 11.28 2.29
C TYR A 85 -12.32 10.68 1.51
N GLY A 86 -13.25 9.98 2.18
CA GLY A 86 -14.38 9.29 1.56
C GLY A 86 -13.99 8.04 0.77
N TRP A 87 -12.79 7.49 1.01
CA TRP A 87 -12.29 6.33 0.31
C TRP A 87 -12.70 5.03 1.02
N VAL A 88 -12.81 3.96 0.25
CA VAL A 88 -13.14 2.62 0.75
C VAL A 88 -11.89 1.92 1.29
N GLU A 89 -12.09 0.85 2.06
CA GLU A 89 -11.00 0.00 2.57
C GLU A 89 -10.12 -0.53 1.43
N PRO A 90 -8.78 -0.42 1.54
CA PRO A 90 -7.87 -1.02 0.57
C PRO A 90 -7.96 -2.55 0.59
N PRO A 91 -7.95 -3.23 -0.58
CA PRO A 91 -7.95 -4.69 -0.63
C PRO A 91 -6.77 -5.29 0.13
N HIS A 92 -6.98 -6.42 0.80
CA HIS A 92 -5.94 -7.17 1.52
C HIS A 92 -5.21 -6.40 2.64
N ILE A 93 -5.69 -5.23 3.08
CA ILE A 93 -4.99 -4.41 4.10
C ILE A 93 -4.70 -5.19 5.38
N ARG A 94 -5.62 -6.04 5.81
CA ARG A 94 -5.47 -6.87 7.03
C ARG A 94 -4.44 -7.97 6.85
N GLU A 95 -4.44 -8.63 5.69
CA GLU A 95 -3.48 -9.69 5.36
C GLU A 95 -2.07 -9.14 5.28
N VAL A 96 -1.87 -8.04 4.54
CA VAL A 96 -0.58 -7.37 4.42
C VAL A 96 -0.10 -6.85 5.77
N PHE A 97 -1.00 -6.29 6.60
CA PHE A 97 -0.63 -5.82 7.92
C PHE A 97 -0.27 -6.96 8.88
N GLN A 98 -0.95 -8.10 8.79
CA GLN A 98 -0.60 -9.31 9.54
C GLN A 98 0.80 -9.81 9.13
N ASP A 99 1.12 -9.81 7.84
CA ASP A 99 2.47 -10.15 7.36
C ASP A 99 3.55 -9.25 7.99
N LEU A 100 3.30 -7.94 8.11
CA LEU A 100 4.22 -7.02 8.78
C LEU A 100 4.43 -7.41 10.24
N LYS A 101 3.38 -7.78 10.98
CA LYS A 101 3.49 -8.18 12.40
C LYS A 101 4.21 -9.50 12.58
N GLU A 102 4.05 -10.44 11.66
CA GLU A 102 4.74 -11.73 11.69
C GLU A 102 6.23 -11.62 11.35
N MET A 103 6.58 -10.73 10.42
CA MET A 103 7.94 -10.60 9.90
C MET A 103 8.79 -9.60 10.69
N GLN A 104 8.19 -8.52 11.22
CA GLN A 104 8.95 -7.47 11.91
C GLN A 104 9.81 -7.99 13.08
N PRO A 105 9.34 -8.91 13.96
CA PRO A 105 10.18 -9.43 15.05
C PRO A 105 11.34 -10.31 14.56
N LYS A 106 11.23 -10.85 13.34
CA LYS A 106 12.25 -11.69 12.71
C LYS A 106 13.23 -10.86 11.89
N PHE A 107 12.86 -9.63 11.53
CA PHE A 107 13.66 -8.74 10.70
C PHE A 107 14.82 -8.16 11.53
N ILE A 108 16.02 -8.70 11.32
CA ILE A 108 17.26 -8.30 11.99
C ILE A 108 18.20 -7.76 10.89
N PRO A 109 18.27 -6.43 10.68
CA PRO A 109 19.03 -5.82 9.59
C PRO A 109 20.50 -6.24 9.56
N GLU A 110 21.11 -6.49 10.71
CA GLU A 110 22.51 -6.88 10.85
C GLU A 110 22.76 -8.32 10.34
N ASN A 111 21.71 -9.14 10.25
CA ASN A 111 21.77 -10.48 9.68
C ASN A 111 21.25 -10.46 8.24
N LEU A 112 22.16 -10.16 7.31
CA LEU A 112 21.85 -10.01 5.88
C LEU A 112 21.13 -11.23 5.30
N LYS A 113 21.58 -12.45 5.61
CA LYS A 113 20.96 -13.68 5.09
C LYS A 113 19.50 -13.82 5.54
N ASN A 114 19.25 -13.66 6.84
CA ASN A 114 17.90 -13.73 7.38
C ASN A 114 17.02 -12.59 6.84
N THR A 115 17.58 -11.40 6.70
CA THR A 115 16.91 -10.25 6.08
C THR A 115 16.48 -10.57 4.65
N GLU A 116 17.39 -11.03 3.79
CA GLU A 116 17.09 -11.42 2.41
C GLU A 116 15.97 -12.48 2.34
N GLU A 117 16.02 -13.50 3.19
CA GLU A 117 14.99 -14.54 3.25
C GLU A 117 13.61 -13.98 3.61
N ILE A 118 13.53 -13.07 4.59
CA ILE A 118 12.26 -12.41 4.97
C ILE A 118 11.74 -11.53 3.84
N LEU A 119 12.61 -10.73 3.23
CA LEU A 119 12.22 -9.83 2.14
C LEU A 119 11.72 -10.62 0.92
N GLN A 120 12.37 -11.75 0.61
CA GLN A 120 11.93 -12.65 -0.46
C GLN A 120 10.56 -13.26 -0.17
N GLN A 121 10.32 -13.72 1.07
CA GLN A 121 9.01 -14.25 1.48
C GLN A 121 7.90 -13.21 1.34
N LEU A 122 8.16 -11.95 1.74
CA LEU A 122 7.20 -10.87 1.57
C LEU A 122 6.91 -10.59 0.10
N ARG A 123 7.93 -10.51 -0.77
CA ARG A 123 7.73 -10.32 -2.22
C ARG A 123 6.84 -11.40 -2.81
N GLU A 124 7.06 -12.66 -2.44
CA GLU A 124 6.27 -13.77 -2.96
C GLU A 124 4.82 -13.75 -2.45
N ARG A 125 4.61 -13.52 -1.15
CA ARG A 125 3.26 -13.44 -0.55
C ARG A 125 2.49 -12.28 -1.16
N TRP A 126 3.07 -11.09 -1.15
CA TRP A 126 2.45 -9.88 -1.67
C TRP A 126 2.25 -9.90 -3.18
N GLY A 127 3.18 -10.50 -3.92
CA GLY A 127 3.05 -10.65 -5.38
C GLY A 127 1.82 -11.46 -5.75
N ARG A 128 1.49 -12.51 -4.98
CA ARG A 128 0.27 -13.30 -5.18
C ARG A 128 -1.00 -12.48 -4.94
N LEU A 129 -1.01 -11.62 -3.91
CA LEU A 129 -2.17 -10.75 -3.61
C LEU A 129 -2.45 -9.74 -4.73
N ILE A 130 -1.41 -9.27 -5.41
CA ILE A 130 -1.57 -8.36 -6.56
C ILE A 130 -2.18 -9.10 -7.76
N CYS A 131 -1.82 -10.36 -7.97
CA CYS A 131 -2.30 -11.16 -9.10
C CYS A 131 -3.74 -11.71 -8.93
N THR A 132 -4.33 -11.63 -7.74
CA THR A 132 -5.69 -12.14 -7.45
C THR A 132 -6.81 -11.11 -7.72
N ASN A 133 -6.49 -10.01 -8.42
CA ASN A 133 -7.35 -8.84 -8.60
C ASN A 133 -8.01 -8.77 -9.99
#